data_AF-A0A4Y2W3C4-F1
#
_entry.id   AF-A0A4Y2W3C4-F1
#
_cell.length_a   1.000
_cell.length_b   1.000
_cell.length_c   1.000
_cell.angle_alpha   90.00
_cell.angle_beta   90.00
_cell.angle_gamma   90.00
#
_symmetry.space_group_name_H-M   'P 1'
#
loop_
_entity.id
_entity.type
_entity.pdbx_description
1 polymer ?
#
loop_
_entity_poly.entity_id
_entity_poly.type
_entity_poly.pdbx_seq_one_letter_code
_entity_poly.pdbx_strand_id
1 'polypeptide(L)'
;MPKRIIVGCVENDAFHGTFQKSPFDFKHFDMNCIGVYVDGQPLPYNPLELNFDKNNYIKGYYSLFSGTDRFGQDQGLHTSREEYINGNTLFAFNLSPDLRNGDHLNLIKHSNLRLELKFTEALPQTICELIYSEFDNVIEINRTRNILYDFGN
;
A
#
# COMPACT_ATOMS: atom_id res chain seq x y z
N MET A 1 -6.88 -3.70 -12.57
CA MET A 1 -5.80 -3.77 -11.55
C MET A 1 -5.83 -2.45 -10.77
N PRO A 2 -5.59 -2.43 -9.45
CA PRO A 2 -5.47 -1.15 -8.75
C PRO A 2 -4.29 -0.35 -9.31
N LYS A 3 -4.42 0.98 -9.36
CA LYS A 3 -3.31 1.87 -9.72
C LYS A 3 -2.38 2.12 -8.54
N ARG A 4 -2.87 1.91 -7.32
CA ARG A 4 -2.10 2.07 -6.09
C ARG A 4 -2.62 1.12 -5.03
N ILE A 5 -1.69 0.59 -4.26
CA ILE A 5 -2.01 -0.11 -3.01
C ILE A 5 -1.23 0.49 -1.85
N ILE A 6 -1.86 0.53 -0.68
CA ILE A 6 -1.24 0.87 0.59
C ILE A 6 -1.47 -0.32 1.53
N VAL A 7 -0.40 -0.82 2.11
CA VAL A 7 -0.38 -2.02 2.95
C VAL A 7 0.02 -1.63 4.36
N GLY A 8 -0.72 -2.13 5.34
CA GLY A 8 -0.42 -2.00 6.75
C GLY A 8 -0.76 -3.29 7.49
N CYS A 9 -0.08 -3.55 8.60
CA CYS A 9 -0.39 -4.67 9.47
C CYS A 9 -0.81 -4.16 10.84
N VAL A 10 -1.83 -4.77 11.42
CA VAL A 10 -2.31 -4.48 12.78
C VAL A 10 -2.50 -5.78 13.55
N GLU A 11 -2.59 -5.71 14.87
CA GLU A 11 -2.95 -6.89 15.66
C GLU A 11 -4.40 -7.31 15.38
N ASN A 12 -4.65 -8.61 15.32
CA ASN A 12 -5.99 -9.14 15.03
C ASN A 12 -7.06 -8.61 16.01
N ASP A 13 -6.73 -8.60 17.30
CA ASP A 13 -7.60 -8.08 18.35
C ASP A 13 -7.87 -6.56 18.23
N ALA A 14 -6.92 -5.81 17.67
CA ALA A 14 -7.07 -4.38 17.44
C ALA A 14 -8.05 -4.13 16.29
N PHE A 15 -7.97 -4.94 15.23
CA PHE A 15 -8.90 -4.92 14.11
C PHE A 15 -10.32 -5.32 14.53
N HIS A 16 -10.47 -6.36 15.36
CA HIS A 16 -11.78 -6.83 15.84
C HIS A 16 -12.38 -6.03 17.00
N GLY A 17 -11.71 -4.98 17.47
CA GLY A 17 -12.31 -3.99 18.39
C GLY A 17 -12.11 -4.28 19.87
N THR A 18 -10.91 -4.65 20.29
CA THR A 18 -10.55 -4.67 21.73
C THR A 18 -10.38 -3.25 22.25
N PHE A 19 -11.08 -2.88 23.33
CA PHE A 19 -11.13 -1.51 23.86
C PHE A 19 -9.75 -0.89 24.18
N GLN A 20 -8.77 -1.71 24.55
CA GLN A 20 -7.41 -1.27 24.90
C GLN A 20 -6.48 -1.15 23.69
N LYS A 21 -6.90 -1.54 22.49
CA LYS A 21 -6.08 -1.56 21.27
C LYS A 21 -6.68 -0.66 20.19
N SER A 22 -5.84 -0.14 19.30
CA SER A 22 -6.28 0.74 18.20
C SER A 22 -6.13 0.04 16.85
N PRO A 23 -7.16 0.03 15.98
CA PRO A 23 -7.04 -0.50 14.62
C PRO A 23 -6.19 0.40 13.69
N PHE A 24 -5.70 1.53 14.19
CA PHE A 24 -4.81 2.45 13.48
C PHE A 24 -3.35 2.39 13.97
N ASP A 25 -3.04 1.45 14.88
CA ASP A 25 -1.67 1.18 15.33
C ASP A 25 -0.98 0.18 14.38
N PHE A 26 -0.46 0.72 13.27
CA PHE A 26 0.19 -0.03 12.20
C PHE A 26 1.62 -0.39 12.59
N LYS A 27 1.83 -1.64 13.02
CA LYS A 27 3.13 -2.13 13.50
C LYS A 27 3.92 -2.78 12.37
N HIS A 28 5.25 -2.70 12.49
CA HIS A 28 6.15 -3.37 11.54
C HIS A 28 6.24 -4.90 11.75
N PHE A 29 5.97 -5.41 12.96
CA PHE A 29 6.07 -6.84 13.31
C PHE A 29 7.41 -7.51 12.90
N ASP A 30 8.50 -6.74 12.92
CA ASP A 30 9.82 -7.17 12.44
C ASP A 30 9.83 -7.74 11.01
N MET A 31 8.98 -7.17 10.16
CA MET A 31 8.97 -7.44 8.73
C MET A 31 10.35 -7.15 8.13
N ASN A 32 10.91 -8.13 7.42
CA ASN A 32 12.19 -7.99 6.71
C ASN A 32 12.02 -7.87 5.20
N CYS A 33 10.85 -8.22 4.66
CA CYS A 33 10.60 -8.11 3.23
C CYS A 33 9.13 -7.80 2.95
N ILE A 34 8.91 -6.86 2.02
CA ILE A 34 7.62 -6.66 1.36
C ILE A 34 7.83 -6.57 -0.15
N GLY A 35 7.12 -7.38 -0.92
CA GLY A 35 7.20 -7.43 -2.38
C GLY A 35 5.83 -7.43 -3.02
N VAL A 36 5.66 -6.61 -4.06
CA VAL A 36 4.46 -6.57 -4.89
C VAL A 36 4.83 -7.07 -6.27
N TYR A 37 4.00 -7.95 -6.83
CA TYR A 37 4.23 -8.57 -8.12
C TYR A 37 3.00 -8.41 -9.01
N VAL A 38 3.21 -7.94 -10.24
CA VAL A 38 2.20 -7.84 -11.29
C VAL A 38 2.57 -8.82 -12.39
N ASP A 39 1.70 -9.80 -12.65
CA ASP A 39 1.92 -10.84 -13.66
C ASP A 39 3.28 -11.58 -13.48
N GLY A 40 3.68 -11.78 -12.21
CA GLY A 40 4.93 -12.42 -11.83
C GLY A 40 6.18 -11.53 -11.84
N GLN A 41 6.07 -10.28 -12.32
CA GLN A 41 7.17 -9.32 -12.30
C GLN A 41 7.09 -8.46 -11.03
N PRO A 42 8.21 -8.30 -10.29
CA PRO A 42 8.24 -7.42 -9.12
C PRO A 42 8.08 -5.95 -9.51
N LEU A 43 7.38 -5.19 -8.67
CA LEU A 43 7.13 -3.76 -8.84
C LEU A 43 7.45 -3.03 -7.52
N PRO A 44 8.22 -1.91 -7.51
CA PRO A 44 8.81 -1.19 -8.65
C PRO A 44 9.95 -1.91 -9.38
N TYR A 45 10.78 -2.72 -8.69
CA TYR A 45 11.83 -3.54 -9.33
C TYR A 45 12.27 -4.70 -8.44
N ASN A 46 12.53 -4.44 -7.15
CA ASN A 46 12.92 -5.45 -6.17
C ASN A 46 12.01 -5.32 -4.95
N PRO A 47 11.67 -6.43 -4.29
CA PRO A 47 11.08 -6.39 -2.95
C PRO A 47 11.90 -5.50 -2.01
N LEU A 48 11.21 -4.80 -1.12
CA LEU A 48 11.86 -3.95 -0.13
C LEU A 48 12.43 -4.84 0.95
N GLU A 49 13.75 -4.91 1.05
CA GLU A 49 14.43 -5.51 2.20
C GLU A 49 14.52 -4.50 3.35
N LEU A 50 14.10 -4.93 4.52
CA LEU A 50 13.94 -4.12 5.72
C LEU A 50 14.68 -4.75 6.90
N ASN A 51 15.18 -3.92 7.80
CA ASN A 51 15.64 -4.35 9.11
C ASN A 51 15.44 -3.20 10.10
N PHE A 52 14.49 -3.35 11.02
CA PHE A 52 14.11 -2.29 11.95
C PHE A 52 15.18 -2.07 13.03
N ASP A 53 15.81 -3.13 13.54
CA ASP A 53 16.90 -3.07 14.53
C ASP A 53 18.14 -2.30 14.03
N LYS A 54 18.49 -2.48 12.76
CA LYS A 54 19.64 -1.83 12.10
C LYS A 54 19.27 -0.49 11.48
N ASN A 55 18.07 0.04 11.75
CA ASN A 55 17.54 1.26 11.16
C ASN A 55 17.47 1.25 9.61
N ASN A 56 17.45 0.07 9.00
CA ASN A 56 17.32 -0.15 7.57
C ASN A 56 15.84 -0.33 7.16
N TYR A 57 14.99 0.62 7.56
CA TYR A 57 13.57 0.68 7.19
C TYR A 57 13.25 1.88 6.29
N ILE A 58 14.27 2.68 5.95
CA ILE A 58 14.13 3.91 5.15
C ILE A 58 13.50 3.65 3.79
N LYS A 59 13.75 2.51 3.16
CA LYS A 59 13.09 2.14 1.90
C LYS A 59 11.58 1.97 2.07
N GLY A 60 11.15 1.42 3.21
CA GLY A 60 9.73 1.33 3.59
C GLY A 60 9.11 2.71 3.77
N TYR A 61 9.75 3.56 4.57
CA TYR A 61 9.29 4.94 4.77
C TYR A 61 9.25 5.75 3.45
N TYR A 62 10.29 5.61 2.62
CA TYR A 62 10.37 6.21 1.29
C TYR A 62 9.22 5.75 0.37
N SER A 63 8.82 4.48 0.46
CA SER A 63 7.72 3.94 -0.34
C SER A 63 6.41 4.72 -0.13
N LEU A 64 6.17 5.27 1.05
CA LEU A 64 5.00 6.10 1.28
C LEU A 64 5.03 7.38 0.44
N PHE A 65 6.17 8.05 0.35
CA PHE A 65 6.29 9.28 -0.43
C PHE A 65 6.22 9.01 -1.93
N SER A 66 6.94 7.99 -2.40
CA SER A 66 6.95 7.64 -3.83
C SER A 66 5.64 7.01 -4.29
N GLY A 67 5.00 6.18 -3.46
CA GLY A 67 3.72 5.56 -3.78
C GLY A 67 2.54 6.53 -3.71
N THR A 68 2.64 7.62 -2.96
CA THR A 68 1.58 8.65 -2.87
C THR A 68 1.84 9.90 -3.72
N ASP A 69 2.88 9.89 -4.56
CA ASP A 69 3.34 11.02 -5.37
C ASP A 69 3.62 12.31 -4.58
N ARG A 70 3.89 12.17 -3.27
CA ARG A 70 4.31 13.29 -2.40
C ARG A 70 5.82 13.48 -2.38
N PHE A 71 6.56 12.55 -2.97
CA PHE A 71 8.01 12.69 -3.07
C PHE A 71 8.41 13.93 -3.89
N GLY A 72 9.19 14.82 -3.29
CA GLY A 72 9.65 16.06 -3.95
C GLY A 72 8.59 17.16 -4.06
N GLN A 73 7.42 16.98 -3.46
CA GLN A 73 6.38 18.01 -3.38
C GLN A 73 6.52 18.81 -2.08
N ASP A 74 5.98 20.04 -2.06
CA ASP A 74 5.89 20.88 -0.84
C ASP A 74 4.74 20.41 0.09
N GLN A 75 4.51 19.09 0.15
CA GLN A 75 3.47 18.45 0.95
C GLN A 75 4.02 17.16 1.56
N GLY A 76 4.06 17.09 2.89
CA GLY A 76 4.46 15.89 3.63
C GLY A 76 3.33 14.88 3.82
N LEU A 77 3.62 13.81 4.56
CA LEU A 77 2.65 12.78 4.97
C LEU A 77 2.13 12.96 6.41
N HIS A 78 2.52 14.04 7.10
CA HIS A 78 2.25 14.25 8.54
C HIS A 78 2.64 13.07 9.43
N THR A 79 3.65 12.29 9.01
CA THR A 79 4.23 11.19 9.76
C THR A 79 5.74 11.35 9.70
N SER A 80 6.37 11.48 10.86
CA SER A 80 7.83 11.51 11.01
C SER A 80 8.44 10.13 10.89
N ARG A 81 9.78 10.07 10.77
CA ARG A 81 10.51 8.79 10.72
C ARG A 81 10.40 8.03 12.04
N GLU A 82 10.33 8.75 13.14
CA GLU A 82 10.20 8.22 14.50
C GLU A 82 8.79 7.66 14.70
N GLU A 83 7.76 8.37 14.25
CA GLU A 83 6.37 7.89 14.29
C GLU A 83 6.17 6.68 13.37
N TYR A 84 6.86 6.63 12.21
CA TYR A 84 6.75 5.52 11.28
C TYR A 84 7.04 4.15 11.91
N ILE A 85 8.10 4.05 12.72
CA ILE A 85 8.46 2.80 13.40
C ILE A 85 7.63 2.55 14.67
N ASN A 86 6.94 3.57 15.18
CA ASN A 86 6.18 3.52 16.43
C ASN A 86 4.66 3.54 16.16
N GLY A 87 4.18 2.68 15.26
CA GLY A 87 2.74 2.48 15.02
C GLY A 87 2.17 3.14 13.76
N ASN A 88 3.02 3.71 12.89
CA ASN A 88 2.60 4.21 11.57
C ASN A 88 3.34 3.52 10.42
N THR A 89 3.65 2.23 10.55
CA THR A 89 4.35 1.45 9.52
C THR A 89 3.40 1.05 8.40
N LEU A 90 3.32 1.90 7.38
CA LEU A 90 2.58 1.65 6.14
C LEU A 90 3.56 1.55 4.95
N PHE A 91 3.14 0.89 3.88
CA PHE A 91 3.88 0.80 2.63
C PHE A 91 2.98 1.18 1.47
N ALA A 92 3.43 2.06 0.57
CA ALA A 92 2.65 2.43 -0.61
C ALA A 92 3.38 2.02 -1.89
N PHE A 93 2.63 1.46 -2.82
CA PHE A 93 3.12 1.06 -4.13
C PHE A 93 2.25 1.69 -5.21
N ASN A 94 2.87 2.51 -6.05
CA ASN A 94 2.27 3.00 -7.28
C ASN A 94 2.42 1.91 -8.34
N LEU A 95 1.29 1.42 -8.84
CA LEU A 95 1.17 0.36 -9.84
C LEU A 95 0.79 0.90 -11.24
N SER A 96 0.66 2.23 -11.39
CA SER A 96 0.36 2.85 -12.67
C SER A 96 1.45 2.54 -13.70
N PRO A 97 1.10 2.20 -14.95
CA PRO A 97 2.08 1.88 -16.00
C PRO A 97 3.10 2.97 -16.28
N ASP A 98 2.70 4.23 -16.11
CA ASP A 98 3.52 5.42 -16.31
C ASP A 98 4.21 5.90 -15.02
N LEU A 99 3.92 5.25 -13.89
CA LEU A 99 4.36 5.62 -12.54
C LEU A 99 4.01 7.07 -12.16
N ARG A 100 2.93 7.64 -12.70
CA ARG A 100 2.45 8.98 -12.33
C ARG A 100 0.98 8.92 -11.92
N ASN A 101 0.57 9.78 -11.01
CA ASN A 101 -0.82 10.22 -10.87
C ASN A 101 -1.05 11.43 -11.77
N GLY A 102 -1.20 11.21 -13.07
CA GLY A 102 -1.66 12.24 -14.00
C GLY A 102 -3.18 12.21 -14.18
N ASP A 103 -3.76 13.28 -14.71
CA ASP A 103 -5.20 13.40 -15.03
C ASP A 103 -5.64 12.58 -16.26
N HIS A 104 -4.85 11.59 -16.68
CA HIS A 104 -5.16 10.76 -17.83
C HIS A 104 -5.55 9.36 -17.37
N LEU A 105 -6.55 8.80 -18.04
CA LEU A 105 -7.00 7.45 -17.77
C LEU A 105 -5.98 6.46 -18.33
N ASN A 106 -5.44 5.62 -17.45
CA ASN A 106 -4.67 4.46 -17.88
C ASN A 106 -5.61 3.42 -18.50
N LEU A 107 -5.11 2.69 -19.50
CA LEU A 107 -5.85 1.58 -20.10
C LEU A 107 -6.17 0.54 -19.01
N ILE A 108 -7.44 0.15 -18.93
CA ILE A 108 -7.88 -0.89 -18.00
C ILE A 108 -7.14 -2.18 -18.35
N LYS A 109 -6.28 -2.61 -17.43
CA LYS A 109 -5.52 -3.86 -17.55
C LYS A 109 -6.01 -4.88 -16.53
N HIS A 110 -6.31 -6.08 -17.03
CA HIS A 110 -6.48 -7.27 -16.20
C HIS A 110 -5.11 -7.90 -15.99
N SER A 111 -4.69 -7.96 -14.74
CA SER A 111 -3.40 -8.52 -14.31
C SER A 111 -3.56 -9.20 -12.96
N ASN A 112 -2.71 -10.19 -12.70
CA ASN A 112 -2.64 -10.85 -11.41
C ASN A 112 -1.71 -10.06 -10.47
N LEU A 113 -2.22 -9.71 -9.30
CA LEU A 113 -1.46 -9.05 -8.25
C LEU A 113 -1.12 -10.06 -7.16
N ARG A 114 0.16 -10.13 -6.77
CA ARG A 114 0.63 -10.93 -5.62
C ARG A 114 1.39 -10.03 -4.67
N LEU A 115 1.05 -10.11 -3.39
CA LEU A 115 1.73 -9.45 -2.29
C LEU A 115 2.46 -10.51 -1.47
N GLU A 116 3.72 -10.25 -1.15
CA GLU A 116 4.55 -11.10 -0.31
C GLU A 116 5.04 -10.30 0.89
N LEU A 117 4.81 -10.83 2.08
CA LEU A 117 5.36 -10.33 3.33
C LEU A 117 6.24 -11.41 3.96
N LYS A 118 7.42 -11.03 4.47
CA LYS A 118 8.29 -11.91 5.25
C LYS A 118 8.69 -11.23 6.55
N PHE A 119 8.67 -12.00 7.62
CA PHE A 119 9.00 -11.57 8.97
C PHE A 119 10.29 -12.21 9.42
N THR A 120 11.08 -11.50 10.23
CA THR A 120 12.37 -12.00 10.73
C THR A 120 12.17 -13.15 11.70
N GLU A 121 11.17 -13.01 12.56
CA GLU A 121 10.82 -13.99 13.58
C GLU A 121 9.40 -14.51 13.37
N ALA A 122 9.08 -15.62 14.02
CA ALA A 122 7.71 -16.09 14.07
C ALA A 122 6.81 -15.04 14.75
N LEU A 123 5.69 -14.70 14.11
CA LEU A 123 4.73 -13.75 14.67
C LEU A 123 4.21 -14.27 16.01
N PRO A 124 4.37 -13.52 17.12
CA PRO A 124 3.97 -13.99 18.45
C PRO A 124 2.44 -14.03 18.62
N GLN A 125 1.72 -13.39 17.71
CA GLN A 125 0.27 -13.24 17.72
C GLN A 125 -0.26 -13.17 16.29
N THR A 126 -1.56 -13.44 16.12
CA THR A 126 -2.22 -13.28 14.82
C THR A 126 -2.29 -11.79 14.46
N ILE A 127 -2.01 -11.48 13.20
CA ILE A 127 -2.09 -10.13 12.66
C ILE A 127 -3.15 -10.07 11.56
N CYS A 128 -3.72 -8.88 11.35
CA CYS A 128 -4.54 -8.56 10.20
C CYS A 128 -3.72 -7.69 9.23
N GLU A 129 -3.68 -8.13 7.98
CA GLU A 129 -3.16 -7.33 6.87
C GLU A 129 -4.29 -6.47 6.29
N LEU A 130 -4.07 -5.16 6.24
CA LEU A 130 -5.00 -4.18 5.70
C LEU A 130 -4.42 -3.63 4.39
N ILE A 131 -5.20 -3.80 3.32
CA ILE A 131 -4.83 -3.35 1.98
C ILE A 131 -5.86 -2.32 1.52
N TYR A 132 -5.43 -1.07 1.43
CA TYR A 132 -6.18 -0.04 0.73
C TYR A 132 -5.79 -0.07 -0.75
N SER A 133 -6.77 -0.19 -1.64
CA SER A 133 -6.56 -0.25 -3.08
C SER A 133 -7.30 0.88 -3.77
N GLU A 134 -6.63 1.58 -4.68
CA GLU A 134 -7.19 2.66 -5.48
C GLU A 134 -7.29 2.24 -6.93
N PHE A 135 -8.43 2.51 -7.57
CA PHE A 135 -8.74 2.14 -8.94
C PHE A 135 -9.23 3.36 -9.72
N ASP A 136 -8.88 3.42 -11.00
CA ASP A 136 -9.54 4.32 -11.94
C ASP A 136 -10.77 3.61 -12.51
N ASN A 137 -11.90 4.32 -12.53
CA ASN A 137 -13.15 3.84 -13.11
C ASN A 137 -13.70 4.91 -14.07
N VAL A 138 -14.39 4.49 -15.11
CA VAL A 138 -14.96 5.35 -16.14
C VAL A 138 -16.49 5.32 -16.06
N ILE A 139 -17.09 6.51 -16.00
CA ILE A 139 -18.54 6.70 -16.16
C ILE A 139 -18.76 7.41 -17.49
N GLU A 140 -19.46 6.75 -18.41
CA GLU A 140 -19.84 7.33 -19.69
C GLU A 140 -21.34 7.65 -19.69
N ILE A 141 -21.69 8.90 -20.01
CA ILE A 141 -23.07 9.30 -20.30
C ILE A 141 -23.21 9.42 -21.80
N ASN A 142 -23.95 8.49 -22.40
CA ASN A 142 -24.10 8.47 -23.85
C ASN A 142 -25.11 9.56 -24.34
N ARG A 143 -25.22 9.72 -25.66
CA ARG A 143 -26.13 10.72 -26.26
C ARG A 143 -27.61 10.52 -25.91
N THR A 144 -28.00 9.29 -25.54
CA THR A 144 -29.37 8.96 -25.09
C THR A 144 -29.54 9.07 -23.58
N ARG A 145 -28.57 9.62 -22.84
CA ARG A 145 -28.53 9.75 -21.37
C ARG A 145 -28.52 8.42 -20.62
N ASN A 146 -28.11 7.33 -21.27
CA ASN A 146 -27.80 6.11 -20.54
C ASN A 146 -26.44 6.26 -19.87
N ILE A 147 -26.37 5.79 -18.63
CA ILE A 147 -25.15 5.79 -17.83
C ILE A 147 -24.52 4.40 -17.99
N LEU A 148 -23.36 4.35 -18.61
CA LEU A 148 -22.50 3.17 -18.68
C LEU A 148 -21.37 3.36 -17.66
N TYR A 149 -21.02 2.31 -16.94
CA TYR A 149 -19.96 2.33 -15.94
C TYR A 149 -19.23 0.99 -15.93
N ASP A 150 -17.97 1.01 -15.52
CA ASP A 150 -17.06 -0.15 -15.55
C ASP A 150 -16.67 -0.67 -14.15
N PHE A 151 -17.18 -0.06 -13.08
CA PHE A 151 -17.00 -0.58 -11.72
C PHE A 151 -17.99 -1.71 -11.42
N GLY A 152 -17.48 -2.82 -10.92
CA GLY A 152 -18.25 -3.95 -10.41
C GLY A 152 -18.58 -3.80 -8.92
N ASN A 153 -19.70 -4.41 -8.48
CA ASN A 153 -20.01 -4.60 -7.06
C ASN A 153 -19.08 -5.61 -6.40
#